data_AF-A0A6D2JGT2-F1
#
_entry.id   AF-A0A6D2JGT2-F1
#
_cell.length_a   1.000
_cell.length_b   1.000
_cell.length_c   1.000
_cell.angle_alpha   90.00
_cell.angle_beta   90.00
_cell.angle_gamma   90.00
#
_symmetry.space_group_name_H-M   'P 1'
#
loop_
_entity.id
_entity.type
_entity.pdbx_description
1 polymer ?
#
loop_
_entity_poly.entity_id
_entity_poly.type
_entity_poly.pdbx_seq_one_letter_code
_entity_poly.pdbx_strand_id
1 'polypeptide(L)'
;MLLEVEDPISNSTRSLETAVHYANQADFFDKPPRGRMQLVVIRCELDKEVRCNETFCLDEFYRRRMPNWMPEDALTGSDKPQYYEMTESDVEQDKQWLYLYAQLAVLSLRFCPEHEKAEPIELTKVVVQTKEDVESKNKARARNVIFYISFKCSGGQEYKAIVRRTTSQWPESMSLEVESFK
;
A
#
# COMPACT_ATOMS: atom_id res chain seq x y z
N MET A 1 -18.39 -2.01 -6.98
CA MET A 1 -18.98 -2.46 -5.70
C MET A 1 -19.54 -1.25 -5.01
N LEU A 2 -20.79 -1.30 -4.56
CA LEU A 2 -21.41 -0.23 -3.78
C LEU A 2 -21.38 -0.67 -2.31
N LEU A 3 -20.83 0.15 -1.44
CA LEU A 3 -20.75 -0.09 0.00
C LEU A 3 -21.57 0.94 0.75
N GLU A 4 -22.23 0.56 1.84
CA GLU A 4 -22.82 1.52 2.78
C GLU A 4 -21.79 1.81 3.88
N VAL A 5 -21.52 3.09 4.12
CA VAL A 5 -20.55 3.54 5.13
C VAL A 5 -21.22 4.50 6.11
N GLU A 6 -20.90 4.35 7.39
CA GLU A 6 -21.35 5.26 8.44
C GLU A 6 -20.38 6.44 8.56
N ASP A 7 -20.91 7.66 8.50
CA ASP A 7 -20.20 8.88 8.88
C ASP A 7 -20.58 9.24 10.32
N PRO A 8 -19.68 8.99 11.30
CA PRO A 8 -19.95 9.25 12.71
C PRO A 8 -20.01 10.74 13.05
N ILE A 9 -19.46 11.63 12.21
CA ILE A 9 -19.48 13.07 12.45
C ILE A 9 -20.88 13.63 12.14
N SER A 10 -21.47 13.19 11.04
CA SER A 10 -22.83 13.58 10.65
C SER A 10 -23.92 12.63 11.15
N ASN A 11 -23.54 11.51 11.77
CA ASN A 11 -24.44 10.42 12.17
C ASN A 11 -25.35 9.98 11.01
N SER A 12 -24.77 9.81 9.82
CA SER A 12 -25.49 9.45 8.60
C SER A 12 -24.85 8.27 7.89
N THR A 13 -25.67 7.50 7.15
CA THR A 13 -25.17 6.45 6.26
C THR A 13 -25.04 7.04 4.84
N ARG A 14 -23.91 6.75 4.19
CA ARG A 14 -23.59 7.18 2.83
C ARG A 14 -23.26 5.97 1.98
N SER A 15 -23.60 6.03 0.69
CA SER A 15 -23.18 5.01 -0.25
C SER A 15 -21.83 5.40 -0.85
N LEU A 16 -20.87 4.48 -0.80
CA LEU A 16 -19.53 4.59 -1.35
C LEU A 16 -19.41 3.68 -2.57
N GLU A 17 -19.32 4.26 -3.77
CA GLU A 17 -19.01 3.50 -4.97
C GLU A 17 -17.50 3.23 -5.03
N THR A 18 -17.13 1.96 -5.04
CA THR A 18 -15.74 1.49 -5.16
C THR A 18 -15.58 0.63 -6.40
N ALA A 19 -14.65 0.97 -7.27
CA ALA A 19 -14.27 0.13 -8.39
C ALA A 19 -12.78 -0.22 -8.27
N VAL A 20 -12.52 -1.51 -8.24
CA VAL A 20 -11.19 -2.08 -7.97
C VAL A 20 -10.79 -2.95 -9.14
N HIS A 21 -9.68 -2.61 -9.78
CA HIS A 21 -9.08 -3.47 -10.80
C HIS A 21 -7.96 -4.29 -10.19
N TYR A 22 -8.05 -5.59 -10.43
CA TYR A 22 -6.98 -6.54 -10.17
C TYR A 22 -6.20 -6.73 -11.47
N ALA A 23 -4.95 -6.33 -11.47
CA ALA A 23 -4.04 -6.59 -12.58
C ALA A 23 -2.87 -7.45 -12.07
N ASN A 24 -2.74 -8.64 -12.64
CA ASN A 24 -1.45 -9.31 -12.68
C ASN A 24 -0.69 -8.65 -13.84
N GLN A 25 0.46 -8.04 -13.58
CA GLN A 25 1.25 -7.41 -14.64
C GLN A 25 1.46 -8.40 -15.80
N ALA A 26 1.09 -7.97 -17.01
CA ALA A 26 1.02 -8.78 -18.22
C ALA A 26 2.39 -9.21 -18.79
N ASP A 27 3.50 -8.91 -18.11
CA ASP A 27 4.85 -9.20 -18.59
C ASP A 27 5.22 -10.70 -18.57
N PHE A 28 4.35 -11.57 -18.06
CA PHE A 28 4.58 -13.02 -18.07
C PHE A 28 3.36 -13.78 -18.59
N PHE A 29 3.48 -14.28 -19.82
CA PHE A 29 2.52 -15.19 -20.47
C PHE A 29 2.39 -16.55 -19.77
N ASP A 30 3.17 -16.81 -18.74
CA ASP A 30 3.07 -17.99 -17.89
C ASP A 30 2.89 -17.53 -16.44
N LYS A 31 1.76 -17.88 -15.83
CA LYS A 31 1.39 -17.76 -14.40
C LYS A 31 2.03 -16.58 -13.64
N PRO A 32 1.25 -15.60 -13.13
CA PRO A 32 1.83 -14.48 -12.38
C PRO A 32 2.78 -15.00 -11.30
N PRO A 33 4.02 -14.48 -11.21
CA PRO A 33 4.96 -14.92 -10.19
C PRO A 33 4.28 -14.77 -8.83
N ARG A 34 4.35 -15.83 -8.01
CA ARG A 34 3.77 -15.82 -6.65
C ARG A 34 4.30 -14.58 -5.92
N GLY A 35 3.42 -13.80 -5.30
CA GLY A 35 3.82 -12.67 -4.47
C GLY A 35 3.67 -11.27 -5.08
N ARG A 36 3.25 -11.10 -6.35
CA ARG A 36 2.94 -9.75 -6.89
C ARG A 36 1.44 -9.53 -7.06
N MET A 37 0.95 -8.37 -6.63
CA MET A 37 -0.45 -7.96 -6.73
C MET A 37 -0.55 -6.46 -7.01
N GLN A 38 -1.43 -6.04 -7.93
CA GLN A 38 -1.79 -4.63 -8.10
C GLN A 38 -3.29 -4.45 -7.86
N LEU A 39 -3.60 -3.53 -6.95
CA LEU A 39 -4.92 -3.02 -6.67
C LEU A 39 -4.99 -1.59 -7.24
N VAL A 40 -5.95 -1.32 -8.12
CA VAL A 40 -6.23 0.05 -8.56
C VAL A 40 -7.62 0.44 -8.12
N VAL A 41 -7.72 1.40 -7.22
CA VAL A 41 -8.97 2.04 -6.81
C VAL A 41 -9.21 3.19 -7.79
N ILE A 42 -10.14 3.00 -8.72
CA ILE A 42 -10.41 3.99 -9.79
C ILE A 42 -11.56 4.94 -9.45
N ARG A 43 -12.37 4.60 -8.44
CA ARG A 43 -13.50 5.40 -7.94
C ARG A 43 -13.70 5.14 -6.45
N CYS A 44 -13.89 6.20 -5.69
CA CYS A 44 -14.18 6.19 -4.24
C CYS A 44 -14.89 7.52 -3.90
N GLU A 45 -16.21 7.59 -4.09
CA GLU A 45 -16.98 8.84 -4.10
C GLU A 45 -18.12 8.86 -3.06
N LEU A 46 -18.27 10.00 -2.35
CA LEU A 46 -19.37 10.26 -1.42
C LEU A 46 -20.51 11.12 -2.04
N ASP A 47 -20.23 11.85 -3.14
CA ASP A 47 -21.21 12.58 -3.96
C ASP A 47 -20.62 12.89 -5.36
N LYS A 48 -21.49 13.14 -6.36
CA LYS A 48 -21.16 13.17 -7.80
C LYS A 48 -20.08 14.20 -8.21
N GLU A 49 -19.15 13.74 -9.05
CA GLU A 49 -17.92 14.41 -9.51
C GLU A 49 -18.10 15.76 -10.28
N VAL A 50 -17.20 16.72 -10.01
CA VAL A 50 -16.91 17.89 -10.87
C VAL A 50 -15.64 17.60 -11.68
N ARG A 51 -15.71 17.72 -13.02
CA ARG A 51 -14.60 17.40 -13.93
C ARG A 51 -13.40 18.35 -13.72
N CYS A 52 -12.22 17.80 -13.49
CA CYS A 52 -10.94 18.50 -13.57
C CYS A 52 -10.17 18.05 -14.83
N ASN A 53 -9.67 18.99 -15.63
CA ASN A 53 -8.98 18.70 -16.91
C ASN A 53 -7.45 18.56 -16.77
N GLU A 54 -6.91 18.53 -15.55
CA GLU A 54 -5.46 18.50 -15.33
C GLU A 54 -4.94 17.06 -15.26
N THR A 55 -4.14 16.68 -16.27
CA THR A 55 -3.46 15.37 -16.29
C THR A 55 -2.19 15.46 -15.45
N PHE A 56 -2.24 15.06 -14.18
CA PHE A 56 -1.02 14.93 -13.39
C PHE A 56 -0.25 13.67 -13.79
N CYS A 57 0.94 13.86 -14.37
CA CYS A 57 1.86 12.78 -14.67
C CYS A 57 2.56 12.32 -13.39
N LEU A 58 2.39 11.04 -13.02
CA LEU A 58 3.18 10.41 -11.95
C LEU A 58 4.68 10.61 -12.19
N ASP A 59 5.43 10.86 -11.11
CA ASP A 59 6.89 11.00 -11.20
C ASP A 59 7.53 9.70 -11.71
N GLU A 60 8.61 9.82 -12.48
CA GLU A 60 9.32 8.65 -13.04
C GLU A 60 9.80 7.70 -11.93
N PHE A 61 10.17 8.24 -10.76
CA PHE A 61 10.57 7.45 -9.59
C PHE A 61 9.52 6.40 -9.22
N TYR A 62 8.23 6.80 -9.21
CA TYR A 62 7.13 5.91 -8.86
C TYR A 62 6.57 5.11 -10.06
N ARG A 63 6.92 5.49 -11.31
CA ARG A 63 6.49 4.77 -12.53
C ARG A 63 7.35 3.54 -12.86
N ARG A 64 8.55 3.44 -12.29
CA ARG A 64 9.51 2.35 -12.58
C ARG A 64 9.01 0.98 -12.11
N ARG A 65 9.77 -0.09 -12.40
CA ARG A 65 9.53 -1.42 -11.79
C ARG A 65 9.55 -1.31 -10.26
N MET A 66 8.81 -2.19 -9.58
CA MET A 66 8.91 -2.30 -8.12
C MET A 66 10.39 -2.41 -7.72
N PRO A 67 10.88 -1.64 -6.73
CA PRO A 67 12.25 -1.77 -6.29
C PRO A 67 12.50 -3.15 -5.68
N ASN A 68 13.76 -3.52 -5.57
CA ASN A 68 14.15 -4.63 -4.69
C ASN A 68 13.93 -4.23 -3.22
N TRP A 69 14.13 -5.19 -2.32
CA TRP A 69 14.19 -4.86 -0.89
C TRP A 69 15.22 -3.77 -0.62
N MET A 70 14.97 -2.96 0.41
CA MET A 70 15.81 -1.80 0.74
C MET A 70 17.28 -2.19 0.94
N PRO A 71 18.23 -1.34 0.52
CA PRO A 71 19.65 -1.60 0.74
C PRO A 71 20.00 -1.56 2.23
N GLU A 72 21.06 -2.28 2.63
CA GLU A 72 21.45 -2.40 4.05
C GLU A 72 21.81 -1.05 4.68
N ASP A 73 22.36 -0.13 3.89
CA ASP A 73 22.73 1.22 4.29
C ASP A 73 21.61 2.25 4.06
N ALA A 74 20.38 1.84 3.70
CA ALA A 74 19.28 2.77 3.42
C ALA A 74 19.02 3.80 4.55
N LEU A 75 19.24 3.38 5.81
CA LEU A 75 18.97 4.20 7.00
C LEU A 75 20.21 4.94 7.54
N THR A 76 21.39 4.70 6.96
CA THR A 76 22.69 5.21 7.45
C THR A 76 23.54 5.88 6.36
N GLY A 77 23.29 5.57 5.09
CA GLY A 77 24.00 6.05 3.92
C GLY A 77 23.48 7.38 3.39
N SER A 78 23.91 7.74 2.17
CA SER A 78 23.58 9.02 1.53
C SER A 78 22.10 9.19 1.20
N ASP A 79 21.39 8.09 0.97
CA ASP A 79 19.96 8.10 0.61
C ASP A 79 19.03 8.15 1.82
N LYS A 80 19.58 8.15 3.05
CA LYS A 80 18.83 8.25 4.31
C LYS A 80 17.73 9.31 4.32
N PRO A 81 17.87 10.52 3.75
CA PRO A 81 16.79 11.51 3.74
C PRO A 81 15.50 11.02 3.06
N GLN A 82 15.59 10.05 2.15
CA GLN A 82 14.43 9.46 1.49
C GLN A 82 13.74 8.41 2.35
N TYR A 83 14.48 7.78 3.28
CA TYR A 83 14.01 6.66 4.08
C TYR A 83 13.66 7.08 5.51
N TYR A 84 12.65 6.43 6.08
CA TYR A 84 12.32 6.58 7.48
C TYR A 84 11.80 5.27 8.06
N GLU A 85 12.45 4.80 9.13
CA GLU A 85 11.93 3.71 9.95
C GLU A 85 10.90 4.28 10.92
N MET A 86 9.66 3.83 10.79
CA MET A 86 8.55 4.26 11.63
C MET A 86 8.78 3.79 13.07
N THR A 87 8.51 4.67 14.03
CA THR A 87 8.52 4.29 15.45
C THR A 87 7.27 3.47 15.79
N GLU A 88 7.26 2.80 16.94
CA GLU A 88 6.07 2.08 17.42
C GLU A 88 4.82 2.99 17.50
N SER A 89 5.00 4.25 17.93
CA SER A 89 3.91 5.23 17.96
C SER A 89 3.38 5.61 16.57
N ASP A 90 4.25 5.73 15.58
CA ASP A 90 3.82 6.02 14.20
C ASP A 90 3.05 4.82 13.62
N VAL A 91 3.55 3.60 13.88
CA VAL A 91 2.88 2.37 13.44
C VAL A 91 1.52 2.22 14.10
N GLU A 92 1.38 2.51 15.39
CA GLU A 92 0.09 2.42 16.08
C GLU A 92 -0.90 3.48 15.58
N GLN A 93 -0.44 4.71 15.31
CA GLN A 93 -1.28 5.78 14.76
C GLN A 93 -1.85 5.43 13.37
N ASP A 94 -1.04 4.76 12.56
CA ASP A 94 -1.32 4.48 11.15
C ASP A 94 -1.69 2.98 10.93
N LYS A 95 -1.98 2.27 12.03
CA LYS A 95 -2.13 0.81 12.10
C LYS A 95 -3.12 0.24 11.12
N GLN A 96 -4.29 0.86 10.99
CA GLN A 96 -5.40 0.29 10.21
C GLN A 96 -5.03 0.06 8.74
N TRP A 97 -4.40 1.03 8.09
CA TRP A 97 -3.99 0.85 6.68
C TRP A 97 -2.66 0.10 6.53
N LEU A 98 -1.76 0.16 7.51
CA LEU A 98 -0.57 -0.70 7.52
C LEU A 98 -0.95 -2.19 7.59
N TYR A 99 -1.96 -2.52 8.40
CA TYR A 99 -2.53 -3.85 8.44
C TYR A 99 -3.19 -4.25 7.11
N LEU A 100 -3.92 -3.33 6.47
CA LEU A 100 -4.47 -3.56 5.13
C LEU A 100 -3.36 -3.90 4.13
N TYR A 101 -2.22 -3.19 4.15
CA TYR A 101 -1.08 -3.47 3.28
C TYR A 101 -0.46 -4.84 3.54
N ALA A 102 -0.32 -5.23 4.80
CA ALA A 102 0.17 -6.57 5.15
C ALA A 102 -0.84 -7.67 4.76
N GLN A 103 -2.14 -7.43 4.90
CA GLN A 103 -3.17 -8.37 4.42
C GLN A 103 -3.11 -8.55 2.90
N LEU A 104 -2.95 -7.45 2.15
CA LEU A 104 -2.75 -7.51 0.69
C LEU A 104 -1.48 -8.29 0.33
N ALA A 105 -0.41 -8.16 1.13
CA ALA A 105 0.80 -8.95 0.95
C ALA A 105 0.56 -10.46 1.14
N VAL A 106 -0.14 -10.86 2.20
CA VAL A 106 -0.53 -12.26 2.43
C VAL A 106 -1.37 -12.81 1.27
N LEU A 107 -2.37 -12.03 0.83
CA LEU A 107 -3.21 -12.38 -0.32
C LEU A 107 -2.37 -12.55 -1.61
N SER A 108 -1.37 -11.70 -1.84
CA SER A 108 -0.51 -11.77 -3.02
C SER A 108 0.34 -13.04 -3.09
N LEU A 109 0.69 -13.61 -1.93
CA LEU A 109 1.41 -14.89 -1.85
C LEU A 109 0.50 -16.11 -2.13
N ARG A 110 -0.80 -15.89 -2.34
CA ARG A 110 -1.86 -16.92 -2.46
C ARG A 110 -1.92 -17.86 -1.26
N PHE A 111 -1.41 -17.44 -0.11
CA PHE A 111 -1.62 -18.12 1.15
C PHE A 111 -3.00 -17.70 1.71
N CYS A 112 -4.02 -18.47 1.37
CA CYS A 112 -5.04 -18.79 2.37
C CYS A 112 -4.72 -20.20 2.83
N PRO A 113 -4.01 -20.40 3.96
CA PRO A 113 -4.16 -21.67 4.65
C PRO A 113 -5.66 -21.81 4.95
N GLU A 114 -6.22 -22.99 4.66
CA GLU A 114 -7.61 -23.38 4.88
C GLU A 114 -8.02 -23.39 6.37
N HIS A 115 -7.43 -22.54 7.20
CA HIS A 115 -7.68 -22.47 8.64
C HIS A 115 -8.36 -21.15 9.00
N GLU A 116 -9.62 -21.31 9.37
CA GLU A 116 -10.68 -20.36 9.70
C GLU A 116 -10.42 -19.46 10.93
N LYS A 117 -9.17 -19.05 11.17
CA LYS A 117 -8.88 -17.97 12.11
C LYS A 117 -7.82 -17.09 11.46
N ALA A 118 -8.23 -15.92 11.00
CA ALA A 118 -7.32 -14.83 10.69
C ALA A 118 -6.57 -14.47 11.97
N GLU A 119 -5.49 -15.20 12.27
CA GLU A 119 -4.59 -14.84 13.35
C GLU A 119 -4.01 -13.45 13.06
N PRO A 120 -3.78 -12.64 14.10
CA PRO A 120 -3.36 -11.27 13.93
C PRO A 120 -1.99 -11.23 13.24
N ILE A 121 -1.91 -10.52 12.13
CA ILE A 121 -0.63 -10.13 11.53
C ILE A 121 0.14 -9.30 12.59
N GLU A 122 1.40 -9.63 12.82
CA GLU A 122 2.29 -8.85 13.67
C GLU A 122 3.24 -8.04 12.78
N LEU A 123 3.07 -6.72 12.75
CA LEU A 123 4.01 -5.83 12.06
C LEU A 123 5.30 -5.74 12.88
N THR A 124 6.43 -6.16 12.31
CA THR A 124 7.73 -6.18 13.01
C THR A 124 8.60 -4.98 12.66
N LYS A 125 8.54 -4.53 11.42
CA LYS A 125 9.29 -3.35 10.95
C LYS A 125 8.59 -2.69 9.78
N VAL A 126 8.50 -1.37 9.81
CA VAL A 126 7.96 -0.57 8.70
C VAL A 126 8.95 0.55 8.37
N VAL A 127 9.43 0.53 7.13
CA VAL A 127 10.25 1.61 6.57
C VAL A 127 9.49 2.24 5.43
N VAL A 128 9.44 3.56 5.38
CA VAL A 128 8.83 4.32 4.30
C VAL A 128 9.89 5.02 3.47
N GLN A 129 9.66 5.08 2.16
CA GLN A 129 10.51 5.81 1.22
C GLN A 129 9.66 6.78 0.40
N THR A 130 10.12 8.02 0.35
CA THR A 130 9.58 9.07 -0.51
C THR A 130 10.69 9.67 -1.35
N LYS A 131 10.40 10.05 -2.60
CA LYS A 131 11.33 10.82 -3.43
C LYS A 131 11.60 12.18 -2.80
N GLU A 132 10.55 12.81 -2.31
CA GLU A 132 10.60 14.11 -1.68
C GLU A 132 11.19 13.99 -0.27
N ASP A 133 12.03 14.94 0.10
CA ASP A 133 12.51 15.08 1.47
C ASP A 133 11.42 15.71 2.35
N VAL A 134 10.39 14.90 2.63
CA VAL A 134 9.30 15.24 3.56
C VAL A 134 9.78 14.96 4.98
N GLU A 135 9.35 15.77 5.95
CA GLU A 135 9.54 15.51 7.39
C GLU A 135 9.18 14.05 7.71
N SER A 136 10.05 13.34 8.44
CA SER A 136 9.99 11.90 8.65
C SER A 136 8.59 11.38 9.02
N LYS A 137 7.94 12.01 10.00
CA LYS A 137 6.60 11.64 10.48
C LYS A 137 5.48 11.77 9.43
N ASN A 138 5.71 12.57 8.39
CA ASN A 138 4.75 12.83 7.32
C ASN A 138 5.02 11.95 6.08
N LYS A 139 6.16 11.25 5.99
CA LYS A 139 6.49 10.40 4.82
C LYS A 139 5.46 9.29 4.60
N ALA A 140 4.95 8.66 5.66
CA ALA A 140 3.91 7.62 5.57
C ALA A 140 2.57 8.15 5.02
N ARG A 141 2.31 9.44 5.17
CA ARG A 141 1.10 10.14 4.70
C ARG A 141 1.32 10.88 3.38
N ALA A 142 2.51 10.78 2.79
CA ALA A 142 2.80 11.34 1.49
C ALA A 142 1.90 10.72 0.42
N ARG A 143 1.53 11.51 -0.57
CA ARG A 143 0.63 11.10 -1.66
C ARG A 143 1.15 9.85 -2.38
N ASN A 144 2.42 9.86 -2.74
CA ASN A 144 3.13 8.74 -3.33
C ASN A 144 4.21 8.28 -2.34
N VAL A 145 4.29 6.99 -2.09
CA VAL A 145 5.18 6.42 -1.07
C VAL A 145 5.40 4.94 -1.33
N ILE A 146 6.59 4.46 -0.98
CA ILE A 146 6.93 3.03 -0.99
C ILE A 146 7.12 2.58 0.46
N PHE A 147 6.40 1.55 0.87
CA PHE A 147 6.52 0.91 2.17
C PHE A 147 7.32 -0.37 2.03
N TYR A 148 8.24 -0.60 2.95
CA TYR A 148 8.96 -1.85 3.17
C TYR A 148 8.50 -2.39 4.52
N ILE A 149 7.68 -3.44 4.48
CA ILE A 149 6.98 -3.98 5.65
C ILE A 149 7.55 -5.37 5.94
N SER A 150 8.06 -5.58 7.13
CA SER A 150 8.33 -6.91 7.67
C SER A 150 7.21 -7.26 8.65
N PHE A 151 6.70 -8.49 8.56
CA PHE A 151 5.60 -8.95 9.39
C PHE A 151 5.67 -10.45 9.63
N LYS A 152 5.00 -10.92 10.68
CA LYS A 152 4.83 -12.35 10.96
C LYS A 152 3.38 -12.77 10.80
N CYS A 153 3.20 -14.00 10.34
CA CYS A 153 1.90 -14.68 10.33
C CYS A 153 1.87 -15.82 11.36
N SER A 154 0.73 -16.51 11.44
CA SER A 154 0.55 -17.71 12.24
C SER A 154 1.71 -18.70 12.05
N GLY A 155 2.29 -19.14 13.16
CA GLY A 155 3.49 -19.99 13.18
C GLY A 155 4.83 -19.24 13.26
N GLY A 156 4.82 -17.91 13.40
CA GLY A 156 6.04 -17.11 13.64
C GLY A 156 6.95 -16.96 12.44
N GLN A 157 6.51 -17.40 11.25
CA GLN A 157 7.22 -17.21 10.00
C GLN A 157 7.25 -15.72 9.67
N GLU A 158 8.45 -15.19 9.47
CA GLU A 158 8.67 -13.82 8.99
C GLU A 158 8.45 -13.77 7.47
N TYR A 159 7.80 -12.70 7.04
CA TYR A 159 7.55 -12.32 5.68
C TYR A 159 7.91 -10.86 5.50
N LYS A 160 8.12 -10.47 4.25
CA LYS A 160 8.40 -9.11 3.88
C LYS A 160 7.60 -8.72 2.66
N ALA A 161 7.24 -7.45 2.57
CA ALA A 161 6.47 -6.90 1.47
C ALA A 161 6.92 -5.48 1.13
N ILE A 162 6.93 -5.19 -0.16
CA ILE A 162 7.08 -3.86 -0.72
C ILE A 162 5.70 -3.43 -1.20
N VAL A 163 5.20 -2.31 -0.67
CA VAL A 163 3.93 -1.74 -1.08
C VAL A 163 4.15 -0.34 -1.62
N ARG A 164 3.91 -0.15 -2.91
CA ARG A 164 3.94 1.17 -3.55
C ARG A 164 2.54 1.72 -3.62
N ARG A 165 2.30 2.83 -2.91
CA ARG A 165 1.10 3.66 -3.06
C ARG A 165 1.38 4.80 -4.00
N THR A 166 0.54 4.96 -5.02
CA THR A 166 0.54 6.13 -5.90
C THR A 166 -0.86 6.67 -6.05
N THR A 167 -1.00 7.99 -6.15
CA THR A 167 -2.29 8.65 -6.40
C THR A 167 -2.18 9.54 -7.63
N SER A 168 -2.92 9.26 -8.69
CA SER A 168 -3.11 10.17 -9.83
C SER A 168 -4.22 11.17 -9.52
N GLN A 169 -4.22 12.35 -10.16
CA GLN A 169 -5.27 13.36 -9.92
C GLN A 169 -6.50 13.20 -10.80
N TRP A 170 -6.40 12.50 -11.95
CA TRP A 170 -7.56 12.41 -12.83
C TRP A 170 -7.63 11.13 -13.68
N PRO A 171 -8.73 10.34 -13.56
CA PRO A 171 -9.61 10.34 -12.37
C PRO A 171 -8.74 10.14 -11.12
N GLU A 172 -9.14 10.72 -9.98
CA GLU A 172 -8.37 10.53 -8.74
C GLU A 172 -8.39 9.03 -8.40
N SER A 173 -7.29 8.37 -8.73
CA SER A 173 -7.16 6.93 -8.58
C SER A 173 -5.96 6.67 -7.69
N MET A 174 -6.15 5.77 -6.73
CA MET A 174 -5.07 5.25 -5.92
C MET A 174 -4.69 3.88 -6.45
N SER A 175 -3.42 3.68 -6.77
CA SER A 175 -2.87 2.35 -7.03
C SER A 175 -2.02 1.90 -5.85
N LEU A 176 -2.27 0.67 -5.40
CA LEU A 176 -1.43 -0.09 -4.49
C LEU A 176 -0.82 -1.24 -5.26
N GLU A 177 0.48 -1.20 -5.47
CA GLU A 177 1.25 -2.33 -5.98
C GLU A 177 1.94 -3.01 -4.82
N VAL A 178 1.90 -4.33 -4.78
CA VAL A 178 2.40 -5.16 -3.69
C VAL A 178 3.31 -6.22 -4.26
N GLU A 179 4.48 -6.38 -3.66
CA GLU A 179 5.41 -7.47 -3.93
C GLU A 179 5.86 -8.09 -2.62
N SER A 180 5.67 -9.39 -2.46
CA SER A 180 5.84 -10.11 -1.21
C SER A 180 6.82 -11.26 -1.34
N PHE A 181 7.61 -11.49 -0.30
CA PHE A 181 8.66 -12.49 -0.24
C PHE A 181 8.70 -13.12 1.15
N LYS A 182 9.22 -14.35 1.18
CA LYS A 182 9.50 -15.11 2.39
C LYS A 182 10.92 -14.81 2.87
#